data_AF-A0A4Y7S544-F1
#
_entry.id   AF-A0A4Y7S544-F1
#
_cell.length_a   1.000
_cell.length_b   1.000
_cell.length_c   1.000
_cell.angle_alpha   90.00
_cell.angle_beta   90.00
_cell.angle_gamma   90.00
#
_symmetry.space_group_name_H-M   'P 1'
#
loop_
_entity.id
_entity.type
_entity.pdbx_description
1 polymer ?
#
loop_
_entity_poly.entity_id
_entity_poly.type
_entity_poly.pdbx_seq_one_letter_code
_entity_poly.pdbx_strand_id
1 'polypeptide(L)'
;MDIDILLKKLSWHMPKHVQEAATNELSCLSYDKKLPMLLQPNHKDCWENATIGLKKIGYPRIEGIIYGLITWLQDINWPGAYIVIDILSEVDKEELLPHIERALIEACYDDSWIYGIRLLVDATKLTESDFSSSEITSVA
;
A
#
# COMPACT_ATOMS: atom_id res chain seq x y z
N MET A 1 -15.81 -15.80 9.62
CA MET A 1 -15.56 -15.19 8.29
C MET A 1 -14.32 -15.83 7.71
N ASP A 2 -14.47 -16.50 6.57
CA ASP A 2 -13.36 -17.09 5.83
C ASP A 2 -12.80 -16.03 4.88
N ILE A 3 -11.58 -15.57 5.16
CA ILE A 3 -10.95 -14.49 4.39
C ILE A 3 -10.64 -14.95 2.97
N ASP A 4 -10.33 -16.23 2.75
CA ASP A 4 -9.99 -16.74 1.41
C ASP A 4 -11.20 -16.65 0.45
N ILE A 5 -12.41 -16.83 0.98
CA ILE A 5 -13.65 -16.63 0.21
C ILE A 5 -13.82 -15.14 -0.16
N LEU A 6 -13.51 -14.23 0.76
CA LEU A 6 -13.58 -12.79 0.48
C LEU A 6 -12.57 -12.36 -0.54
N LEU A 7 -11.32 -12.82 -0.43
CA LEU A 7 -10.25 -12.49 -1.38
C LEU A 7 -10.61 -12.92 -2.81
N LYS A 8 -11.27 -14.08 -3.00
CA LYS A 8 -11.74 -14.52 -4.32
C LYS A 8 -12.83 -13.60 -4.90
N LYS A 9 -13.68 -13.03 -4.04
CA LYS A 9 -14.75 -12.11 -4.44
C LYS A 9 -14.24 -10.73 -4.88
N LEU A 10 -12.97 -10.41 -4.61
CA LEU A 10 -12.32 -9.18 -5.05
C LEU A 10 -11.95 -9.16 -6.53
N SER A 11 -11.95 -10.31 -7.21
CA SER A 11 -11.58 -10.36 -8.63
C SER A 11 -12.48 -9.44 -9.47
N TRP A 12 -11.88 -8.65 -10.38
CA TRP A 12 -12.64 -7.85 -11.35
C TRP A 12 -13.50 -8.69 -12.31
N HIS A 13 -13.35 -10.02 -12.30
CA HIS A 13 -14.19 -10.96 -13.05
C HIS A 13 -15.51 -11.28 -12.33
N MET A 14 -15.63 -10.91 -11.05
CA MET A 14 -16.88 -11.01 -10.31
C MET A 14 -17.81 -9.85 -10.68
N PRO A 15 -19.14 -9.98 -10.51
CA PRO A 15 -20.04 -8.83 -10.66
C PRO A 15 -19.65 -7.68 -9.72
N LYS A 16 -19.75 -6.42 -10.17
CA LYS A 16 -19.33 -5.24 -9.38
C LYS A 16 -19.92 -5.21 -7.96
N HIS A 17 -21.21 -5.52 -7.81
CA HIS A 17 -21.85 -5.55 -6.48
C HIS A 17 -21.24 -6.60 -5.55
N VAL A 18 -20.68 -7.70 -6.08
CA VAL A 18 -19.99 -8.73 -5.29
C VAL A 18 -18.63 -8.21 -4.84
N GLN A 19 -17.89 -7.53 -5.72
CA GLN A 19 -16.61 -6.89 -5.39
C GLN A 19 -16.82 -5.84 -4.31
N GLU A 20 -17.79 -4.94 -4.49
CA GLU A 20 -18.13 -3.88 -3.54
C GLU A 20 -18.50 -4.45 -2.16
N ALA A 21 -19.38 -5.47 -2.13
CA ALA A 21 -19.74 -6.14 -0.89
C ALA A 21 -18.52 -6.77 -0.19
N ALA A 22 -17.63 -7.42 -0.95
CA ALA A 22 -16.40 -7.98 -0.40
C ALA A 22 -15.45 -6.92 0.18
N THR A 23 -15.26 -5.78 -0.51
CA THR A 23 -14.43 -4.68 0.02
C THR A 23 -15.01 -4.07 1.30
N ASN A 24 -16.34 -3.95 1.38
CA ASN A 24 -17.02 -3.48 2.58
C ASN A 24 -16.84 -4.46 3.74
N GLU A 25 -17.02 -5.76 3.48
CA GLU A 25 -16.85 -6.80 4.49
C GLU A 25 -15.40 -6.88 5.02
N LEU A 26 -14.41 -6.67 4.14
CA LEU A 26 -13.00 -6.58 4.54
C LEU A 26 -12.73 -5.42 5.50
N SER A 27 -13.37 -4.27 5.29
CA SER A 27 -13.19 -3.11 6.18
C SER A 27 -13.68 -3.39 7.62
N CYS A 28 -14.62 -4.31 7.77
CA CYS A 28 -15.15 -4.77 9.04
C CYS A 28 -14.32 -5.90 9.70
N LEU A 29 -13.19 -6.30 9.13
CA LEU A 29 -12.32 -7.29 9.75
C LEU A 29 -11.93 -6.82 11.16
N SER A 30 -12.22 -7.62 12.16
CA SER A 30 -11.96 -7.28 13.57
C SER A 30 -10.55 -7.65 14.04
N TYR A 31 -9.69 -8.13 13.13
CA TYR A 31 -8.40 -8.72 13.51
C TYR A 31 -7.28 -8.34 12.55
N ASP A 32 -6.39 -7.48 13.01
CA ASP A 32 -5.35 -6.87 12.18
C ASP A 32 -4.24 -7.85 11.76
N LYS A 33 -4.11 -9.03 12.42
CA LYS A 33 -3.12 -10.06 11.98
C LYS A 33 -3.41 -10.66 10.61
N LYS A 34 -4.60 -10.42 10.04
CA LYS A 34 -4.94 -10.85 8.68
C LYS A 34 -4.65 -9.80 7.61
N LEU A 35 -4.30 -8.56 7.99
CA LEU A 35 -3.97 -7.50 7.04
C LEU A 35 -2.86 -7.86 6.06
N PRO A 36 -1.79 -8.60 6.45
CA PRO A 36 -0.78 -9.04 5.48
C PRO A 36 -1.35 -9.88 4.33
N MET A 37 -2.49 -10.56 4.52
CA MET A 37 -3.15 -11.33 3.45
C MET A 37 -3.80 -10.44 2.39
N LEU A 38 -3.93 -9.13 2.64
CA LEU A 38 -4.43 -8.13 1.69
C LEU A 38 -3.31 -7.48 0.87
N LEU A 39 -2.04 -7.82 1.17
CA LEU A 39 -0.92 -7.40 0.35
C LEU A 39 -0.86 -8.27 -0.90
N GLN A 40 -1.29 -7.70 -2.04
CA GLN A 40 -1.29 -8.34 -3.36
C GLN A 40 -1.95 -9.74 -3.37
N PRO A 41 -3.20 -9.89 -2.92
CA PRO A 41 -3.83 -11.20 -2.74
C PRO A 41 -4.08 -11.91 -4.07
N ASN A 42 -4.03 -13.25 -4.06
CA ASN A 42 -4.38 -14.10 -5.19
C ASN A 42 -3.66 -13.70 -6.49
N HIS A 43 -4.42 -13.17 -7.47
CA HIS A 43 -3.93 -12.70 -8.76
C HIS A 43 -4.18 -11.19 -8.90
N LYS A 44 -3.53 -10.57 -9.91
CA LYS A 44 -3.59 -9.12 -10.15
C LYS A 44 -5.01 -8.56 -10.28
N ASP A 45 -5.97 -9.40 -10.68
CA ASP A 45 -7.38 -9.04 -10.79
C ASP A 45 -8.05 -8.75 -9.43
N CYS A 46 -7.45 -9.13 -8.31
CA CYS A 46 -7.94 -8.89 -6.95
C CYS A 46 -7.29 -7.66 -6.27
N TRP A 47 -6.18 -7.19 -6.81
CA TRP A 47 -5.26 -6.25 -6.16
C TRP A 47 -5.86 -4.88 -5.90
N GLU A 48 -6.47 -4.27 -6.93
CA GLU A 48 -7.11 -2.94 -6.78
C GLU A 48 -8.21 -2.97 -5.71
N ASN A 49 -9.10 -3.96 -5.76
CA ASN A 49 -10.16 -4.10 -4.76
C ASN A 49 -9.62 -4.39 -3.35
N ALA A 50 -8.49 -5.10 -3.23
CA ALA A 50 -7.81 -5.25 -1.95
C ALA A 50 -7.32 -3.91 -1.40
N THR A 51 -6.70 -3.06 -2.23
CA THR A 51 -6.28 -1.72 -1.83
C THR A 51 -7.45 -0.81 -1.47
N ILE A 52 -8.60 -0.93 -2.14
CA ILE A 52 -9.85 -0.23 -1.74
C ILE A 52 -10.29 -0.66 -0.33
N GLY A 53 -10.25 -1.97 -0.04
CA GLY A 53 -10.52 -2.49 1.30
C GLY A 53 -9.57 -1.93 2.34
N LEU A 54 -8.26 -1.92 2.05
CA LEU A 54 -7.22 -1.34 2.91
C LEU A 54 -7.42 0.16 3.15
N LYS A 55 -7.82 0.92 2.13
CA LYS A 55 -8.15 2.35 2.27
C LYS A 55 -9.32 2.59 3.22
N LYS A 56 -10.33 1.72 3.20
CA LYS A 56 -11.45 1.78 4.17
C LYS A 56 -11.03 1.40 5.59
N ILE A 57 -10.01 0.54 5.74
CA ILE A 57 -9.46 0.16 7.05
C ILE A 57 -8.66 1.32 7.65
N GLY A 58 -7.80 1.94 6.84
CA GLY A 58 -7.08 3.18 7.17
C GLY A 58 -6.06 3.08 8.31
N TYR A 59 -5.32 4.16 8.51
CA TYR A 59 -4.47 4.35 9.69
C TYR A 59 -5.34 4.65 10.94
N PRO A 60 -4.98 4.19 12.16
CA PRO A 60 -3.76 3.46 12.56
C PRO A 60 -3.79 1.96 12.31
N ARG A 61 -4.90 1.40 11.81
CA ARG A 61 -5.07 -0.07 11.74
C ARG A 61 -4.12 -0.74 10.76
N ILE A 62 -3.69 -0.03 9.71
CA ILE A 62 -2.73 -0.50 8.71
C ILE A 62 -1.25 -0.36 9.13
N GLU A 63 -0.95 0.17 10.33
CA GLU A 63 0.43 0.42 10.80
C GLU A 63 1.35 -0.79 10.61
N GLY A 64 0.89 -1.98 11.01
CA GLY A 64 1.66 -3.23 10.92
C GLY A 64 1.98 -3.71 9.50
N ILE A 65 1.47 -3.05 8.46
CA ILE A 65 1.72 -3.39 7.05
C ILE A 65 2.23 -2.21 6.21
N ILE A 66 2.58 -1.06 6.80
CA ILE A 66 3.08 0.12 6.06
C ILE A 66 4.19 -0.26 5.08
N TYR A 67 5.20 -1.00 5.53
CA TYR A 67 6.29 -1.41 4.65
C TYR A 67 5.82 -2.26 3.46
N GLY A 68 4.89 -3.20 3.69
CA GLY A 68 4.33 -4.03 2.63
C GLY A 68 3.43 -3.26 1.66
N LEU A 69 2.88 -2.12 2.08
CA LEU A 69 2.22 -1.19 1.16
C LEU A 69 3.27 -0.47 0.29
N ILE A 70 4.40 -0.04 0.84
CA ILE A 70 5.47 0.60 0.05
C ILE A 70 6.02 -0.33 -1.03
N THR A 71 6.08 -1.65 -0.81
CA THR A 71 6.51 -2.59 -1.86
C THR A 71 5.56 -2.64 -3.06
N TRP A 72 4.32 -2.16 -2.94
CA TRP A 72 3.39 -2.03 -4.07
C TRP A 72 3.86 -1.00 -5.11
N LEU A 73 4.76 -0.09 -4.70
CA LEU A 73 5.29 0.98 -5.54
C LEU A 73 6.46 0.53 -6.42
N GLN A 74 6.83 -0.76 -6.38
CA GLN A 74 7.82 -1.34 -7.30
C GLN A 74 7.42 -1.19 -8.77
N ASP A 75 6.11 -1.17 -9.05
CA ASP A 75 5.57 -0.90 -10.38
C ASP A 75 4.27 -0.11 -10.23
N ILE A 76 4.30 1.17 -10.59
CA ILE A 76 3.15 2.06 -10.48
C ILE A 76 1.98 1.64 -11.40
N ASN A 77 2.21 0.73 -12.35
CA ASN A 77 1.17 0.16 -13.19
C ASN A 77 0.43 -1.00 -12.51
N TRP A 78 0.87 -1.45 -11.33
CA TRP A 78 0.15 -2.48 -10.59
C TRP A 78 -1.22 -1.95 -10.14
N PRO A 79 -2.29 -2.77 -10.27
CA PRO A 79 -3.61 -2.37 -9.83
C PRO A 79 -3.58 -1.98 -8.34
N GLY A 80 -4.11 -0.80 -8.03
CA GLY A 80 -4.11 -0.25 -6.67
C GLY A 80 -2.86 0.52 -6.24
N ALA A 81 -1.80 0.63 -7.05
CA ALA A 81 -0.57 1.34 -6.65
C ALA A 81 -0.82 2.82 -6.29
N TYR A 82 -1.63 3.54 -7.06
CA TYR A 82 -2.02 4.92 -6.70
C TYR A 82 -2.92 4.99 -5.46
N ILE A 83 -3.77 3.99 -5.23
CA ILE A 83 -4.58 3.91 -4.01
C ILE A 83 -3.68 3.69 -2.80
N VAL A 84 -2.60 2.93 -2.94
CA VAL A 84 -1.57 2.78 -1.91
C VAL A 84 -0.89 4.11 -1.60
N ILE A 85 -0.55 4.92 -2.60
CA ILE A 85 -0.01 6.28 -2.36
C ILE A 85 -1.00 7.10 -1.55
N ASP A 86 -2.30 7.10 -1.92
CA ASP A 86 -3.32 7.80 -1.15
C ASP A 86 -3.35 7.33 0.31
N ILE A 87 -3.36 6.00 0.56
CA ILE A 87 -3.38 5.42 1.91
C ILE A 87 -2.18 5.90 2.73
N LEU A 88 -0.98 5.81 2.14
CA LEU A 88 0.25 6.15 2.82
C LEU A 88 0.39 7.66 3.04
N SER A 89 -0.22 8.49 2.19
CA SER A 89 -0.26 9.95 2.37
C SER A 89 -1.09 10.42 3.57
N GLU A 90 -1.95 9.56 4.11
CA GLU A 90 -2.73 9.80 5.32
C GLU A 90 -1.99 9.39 6.61
N VAL A 91 -0.83 8.75 6.50
CA VAL A 91 0.01 8.33 7.64
C VAL A 91 0.89 9.50 8.08
N ASP A 92 1.06 9.65 9.40
CA ASP A 92 1.97 10.64 9.97
C ASP A 92 3.40 10.46 9.42
N LYS A 93 4.06 11.58 9.10
CA LYS A 93 5.37 11.58 8.44
C LYS A 93 6.42 10.83 9.26
N GLU A 94 6.41 11.03 10.57
CA GLU A 94 7.34 10.42 11.51
C GLU A 94 7.23 8.89 11.52
N GLU A 95 6.01 8.36 11.32
CA GLU A 95 5.75 6.92 11.24
C GLU A 95 6.13 6.36 9.86
N LEU A 96 5.92 7.13 8.79
CA LEU A 96 6.17 6.68 7.43
C LEU A 96 7.66 6.71 7.04
N LEU A 97 8.40 7.70 7.53
CA LEU A 97 9.76 8.00 7.11
C LEU A 97 10.73 6.81 7.26
N PRO A 98 10.79 6.08 8.40
CA PRO A 98 11.70 4.93 8.52
C PRO A 98 11.43 3.83 7.49
N HIS A 99 10.18 3.69 7.05
CA HIS A 99 9.79 2.72 6.04
C HIS A 99 10.17 3.17 4.62
N ILE A 100 10.05 4.48 4.32
CA ILE A 100 10.50 5.07 3.04
C ILE A 100 12.02 4.95 2.90
N GLU A 101 12.78 5.32 3.93
CA GLU A 101 14.24 5.25 3.90
C GLU A 101 14.73 3.83 3.66
N ARG A 102 14.13 2.86 4.36
CA ARG A 102 14.39 1.45 4.14
C ARG A 102 14.12 1.04 2.70
N ALA A 103 12.98 1.46 2.14
CA ALA A 103 12.60 1.11 0.78
C ALA A 103 13.56 1.72 -0.25
N LEU A 104 14.01 2.97 -0.07
CA LEU A 104 15.00 3.60 -0.96
C LEU A 104 16.34 2.87 -0.95
N ILE A 105 16.79 2.39 0.22
CA ILE A 105 18.01 1.57 0.34
C ILE A 105 17.84 0.25 -0.41
N GLU A 106 16.71 -0.46 -0.21
CA GLU A 106 16.44 -1.73 -0.88
C GLU A 106 16.26 -1.54 -2.41
N ALA A 107 15.73 -0.39 -2.84
CA ALA A 107 15.49 -0.05 -4.24
C ALA A 107 16.72 0.52 -4.97
N CYS A 108 17.91 0.56 -4.37
CA CYS A 108 19.09 1.30 -4.87
C CYS A 108 19.51 1.09 -6.35
N TYR A 109 18.99 0.07 -7.03
CA TYR A 109 19.18 -0.17 -8.47
C TYR A 109 17.89 -0.51 -9.23
N ASP A 110 16.74 -0.24 -8.62
CA ASP A 110 15.41 -0.44 -9.20
C ASP A 110 14.79 0.94 -9.48
N ASP A 111 15.06 1.46 -10.69
CA ASP A 111 14.55 2.76 -11.13
C ASP A 111 13.02 2.85 -11.07
N SER A 112 12.32 1.71 -11.26
CA SER A 112 10.85 1.68 -11.23
C SER A 112 10.35 1.84 -9.80
N TRP A 113 10.97 1.13 -8.86
CA TRP A 113 10.61 1.25 -7.45
C TRP A 113 11.01 2.61 -6.88
N ILE A 114 12.21 3.11 -7.20
CA ILE A 114 12.63 4.47 -6.84
C ILE A 114 11.58 5.47 -7.33
N TYR A 115 11.21 5.43 -8.62
CA TYR A 115 10.20 6.32 -9.18
C TYR A 115 8.85 6.24 -8.42
N GLY A 116 8.39 5.04 -8.08
CA GLY A 116 7.17 4.86 -7.27
C GLY A 116 7.29 5.47 -5.87
N ILE A 117 8.44 5.30 -5.19
CA ILE A 117 8.70 5.90 -3.89
C ILE A 117 8.73 7.43 -3.98
N ARG A 118 9.27 8.01 -5.07
CA ARG A 118 9.26 9.47 -5.28
C ARG A 118 7.85 10.05 -5.33
N LEU A 119 6.93 9.37 -6.00
CA LEU A 119 5.52 9.78 -6.04
C LEU A 119 4.90 9.80 -4.63
N LEU A 120 5.30 8.89 -3.75
CA LEU A 120 4.87 8.89 -2.35
C LEU A 120 5.50 10.05 -1.56
N VAL A 121 6.78 10.34 -1.76
CA VAL A 121 7.48 11.49 -1.15
C VAL A 121 6.79 12.80 -1.54
N ASP A 122 6.45 12.97 -2.82
CA ASP A 122 5.72 14.12 -3.33
C ASP A 122 4.31 14.23 -2.69
N ALA A 123 3.58 13.12 -2.61
CA ALA A 123 2.23 13.09 -2.03
C ALA A 123 2.21 13.42 -0.53
N THR A 124 3.26 13.02 0.19
CA THR A 124 3.41 13.25 1.65
C THR A 124 4.04 14.61 1.96
N LYS A 125 4.48 15.35 0.95
CA LYS A 125 5.20 16.63 1.09
C LYS A 125 6.42 16.50 2.00
N LEU A 126 7.09 15.35 1.95
CA LEU A 126 8.39 15.19 2.59
C LEU A 126 9.42 16.05 1.84
N THR A 127 10.39 16.54 2.58
CA THR A 127 11.45 17.42 2.11
C THR A 127 12.81 16.81 2.42
N GLU A 128 13.85 17.29 1.77
CA GLU A 128 15.22 16.81 1.99
C GLU A 128 15.63 16.82 3.47
N SER A 129 15.17 17.82 4.24
CA SER A 129 15.46 17.95 5.68
C SER A 129 14.79 16.91 6.55
N ASP A 130 13.78 16.20 6.04
CA ASP A 130 13.10 15.14 6.79
C ASP A 130 13.95 13.86 6.83
N PHE A 131 14.81 13.63 5.84
CA PHE A 131 15.61 12.39 5.73
C PHE A 131 16.85 12.40 6.63
N SER A 132 17.24 11.20 7.07
CA SER A 132 18.38 10.98 7.96
C SER A 132 19.75 11.17 7.30
N SER A 133 19.84 11.08 5.96
CA SER A 133 21.09 11.31 5.23
C SER A 133 20.88 11.90 3.83
N SER A 134 21.84 12.70 3.39
CA SER A 134 21.85 13.29 2.04
C SER A 134 22.03 12.26 0.92
N GLU A 135 22.57 11.07 1.25
CA GLU A 135 22.71 9.96 0.30
C GLU A 135 21.32 9.41 -0.07
N ILE A 136 20.42 9.27 0.92
CA ILE A 136 19.03 8.85 0.70
C ILE A 136 18.25 9.95 -0.05
N THR A 137 18.49 11.21 0.27
CA THR A 137 17.89 12.35 -0.44
C THR A 137 18.26 12.36 -1.94
N SER A 138 19.48 11.95 -2.31
CA SER A 138 19.91 11.99 -3.70
C SER A 138 19.18 10.99 -4.62
N VAL A 139 18.56 9.96 -4.03
CA VAL A 139 17.76 8.95 -4.73
C VAL A 139 16.25 9.14 -4.55
N ALA A 140 15.80 9.80 -3.48
CA ALA A 140 14.43 10.32 -3.35
C ALA A 140 14.11 11.38 -4.44
#